data_AF-A0A2Z3H8J7-F1
#
_entry.id   AF-A0A2Z3H8J7-F1
#
_cell.length_a   1.000
_cell.length_b   1.000
_cell.length_c   1.000
_cell.angle_alpha   90.00
_cell.angle_beta   90.00
_cell.angle_gamma   90.00
#
_symmetry.space_group_name_H-M   'P 1'
#
loop_
_entity.id
_entity.type
_entity.pdbx_description
1 polymer ?
#
loop_
_entity_poly.entity_id
_entity_poly.type
_entity_poly.pdbx_seq_one_letter_code
_entity_poly.pdbx_strand_id
1 'polypeptide(L)'
;MSHWMSYTSYSPYFDGGDMADDEVEFLRAIAEFQKRFGRRYPTWLEVLHVARCLGYRKVAAPVPIERPLPPRREKGTPKTPTGTD
;
A
#
# COMPACT_ATOMS: atom_id res chain seq x y z
N MET A 1 -18.41 -11.19 -2.67
CA MET A 1 -17.08 -10.60 -3.01
C MET A 1 -17.22 -9.11 -3.11
N SER A 2 -16.37 -8.40 -2.39
CA SER A 2 -16.66 -7.08 -1.81
C SER A 2 -16.53 -5.95 -2.84
N HIS A 3 -17.62 -5.19 -3.04
CA HIS A 3 -17.72 -4.04 -3.97
C HIS A 3 -16.86 -2.81 -3.60
N TRP A 4 -15.92 -2.90 -2.66
CA TRP A 4 -15.06 -1.76 -2.28
C TRP A 4 -13.82 -1.64 -3.18
N MET A 5 -13.39 -2.72 -3.85
CA MET A 5 -12.22 -2.70 -4.74
C MET A 5 -12.39 -1.78 -5.96
N SER A 6 -13.62 -1.54 -6.43
CA SER A 6 -13.88 -0.70 -7.60
C SER A 6 -13.60 0.80 -7.39
N TYR A 7 -13.41 1.23 -6.15
CA TYR A 7 -13.19 2.63 -5.82
C TYR A 7 -11.74 2.95 -5.43
N THR A 8 -11.00 1.94 -4.98
CA THR A 8 -9.57 2.04 -4.68
C THR A 8 -8.68 1.55 -5.80
N SER A 9 -9.23 0.80 -6.76
CA SER A 9 -8.52 0.29 -7.94
C SER A 9 -9.14 0.88 -9.22
N TYR A 10 -8.74 2.11 -9.58
CA TYR A 10 -8.86 2.57 -10.97
C TYR A 10 -7.48 3.00 -11.45
N SER A 11 -6.61 2.02 -11.62
CA SER A 11 -5.44 2.18 -12.47
C SER A 11 -5.31 0.92 -13.32
N PRO A 12 -5.58 0.99 -14.63
CA PRO A 12 -5.27 -0.09 -15.56
C PRO A 12 -3.76 -0.42 -15.60
N TYR A 13 -2.91 0.33 -14.90
CA TYR A 13 -1.50 0.00 -14.67
C TYR A 13 -1.26 -0.99 -13.51
N PHE A 14 -2.28 -1.25 -12.68
CA PHE A 14 -2.26 -2.18 -11.54
C PHE A 14 -3.25 -3.34 -11.75
N ASP A 15 -3.60 -3.64 -13.00
CA ASP A 15 -4.56 -4.68 -13.34
C ASP A 15 -3.89 -6.06 -13.23
N GLY A 16 -3.97 -6.66 -12.03
CA GLY A 16 -3.65 -8.07 -11.78
C GLY A 16 -2.25 -8.40 -11.23
N GLY A 17 -1.45 -7.41 -10.84
CA GLY A 17 -0.14 -7.65 -10.20
C GLY A 17 -0.25 -7.74 -8.68
N ASP A 18 0.38 -8.74 -8.07
CA ASP A 18 0.48 -8.93 -6.62
C ASP A 18 0.67 -7.60 -5.87
N MET A 19 -0.34 -7.17 -5.12
CA MET A 19 -0.23 -6.03 -4.21
C MET A 19 0.65 -6.43 -3.03
N ALA A 20 1.56 -5.55 -2.64
CA ALA A 20 2.31 -5.73 -1.39
C ALA A 20 1.37 -5.62 -0.18
N ASP A 21 1.74 -6.26 0.94
CA ASP A 21 0.89 -6.28 2.14
C ASP A 21 0.58 -4.87 2.67
N ASP A 22 1.52 -3.94 2.53
CA ASP A 22 1.37 -2.54 2.94
C ASP A 22 0.39 -1.76 2.04
N GLU A 23 0.39 -2.04 0.73
CA GLU A 23 -0.60 -1.51 -0.21
C GLU A 23 -2.00 -2.00 0.16
N VAL A 24 -2.16 -3.29 0.47
CA VAL A 24 -3.44 -3.87 0.90
C VAL A 24 -3.91 -3.27 2.22
N GLU A 25 -3.03 -3.11 3.20
CA GLU A 25 -3.33 -2.47 4.49
C GLU A 25 -3.80 -1.02 4.30
N PHE A 26 -3.08 -0.25 3.48
CA PHE A 26 -3.43 1.13 3.18
C PHE A 26 -4.82 1.25 2.54
N LEU A 27 -5.12 0.41 1.55
CA LEU A 27 -6.42 0.42 0.88
C LEU A 27 -7.57 0.04 1.83
N ARG A 28 -7.35 -0.91 2.75
CA ARG A 28 -8.33 -1.27 3.78
C ARG A 28 -8.60 -0.10 4.72
N ALA A 29 -7.55 0.58 5.19
CA ALA A 29 -7.70 1.73 6.08
C ALA A 29 -8.47 2.90 5.41
N ILE A 30 -8.24 3.12 4.12
CA ILE A 30 -9.01 4.10 3.33
C ILE A 30 -10.48 3.69 3.23
N ALA A 31 -10.77 2.42 2.95
CA ALA A 31 -12.16 1.93 2.90
C ALA A 31 -12.89 2.09 4.25
N GLU A 32 -12.19 1.82 5.36
CA GLU A 32 -12.73 2.06 6.71
C GLU A 32 -12.99 3.53 7.00
N PHE A 33 -12.07 4.43 6.59
CA PHE A 33 -12.27 5.87 6.70
C PHE A 33 -13.52 6.33 5.93
N GLN A 34 -13.66 5.90 4.67
CA GLN A 34 -14.82 6.24 3.84
C GLN A 34 -16.13 5.79 4.50
N LYS A 35 -16.17 4.55 5.00
CA LYS A 35 -17.34 3.97 5.68
C LYS A 35 -17.67 4.71 6.97
N ARG A 36 -16.66 5.03 7.80
CA ARG A 36 -16.85 5.66 9.10
C ARG A 36 -17.34 7.10 8.99
N PHE A 37 -16.84 7.86 8.02
CA PHE A 37 -17.13 9.28 7.90
C PHE A 37 -18.12 9.61 6.78
N GLY A 38 -18.68 8.61 6.09
CA GLY A 38 -19.60 8.81 4.96
C GLY A 38 -18.94 9.57 3.80
N ARG A 39 -17.62 9.49 3.67
CA ARG A 39 -16.84 10.25 2.69
C ARG A 39 -16.58 9.39 1.48
N ARG A 40 -17.36 9.62 0.43
CA ARG A 40 -17.17 8.94 -0.86
C ARG A 40 -15.79 9.26 -1.45
N TYR A 41 -15.38 10.52 -1.51
CA TYR A 41 -14.02 10.92 -1.94
C TYR A 41 -13.30 11.62 -0.79
N PRO A 42 -12.37 10.96 -0.08
CA PRO A 42 -11.51 11.64 0.88
C PRO A 42 -10.65 12.72 0.20
N THR A 43 -10.43 13.82 0.90
CA THR A 43 -9.46 14.85 0.51
C THR A 43 -8.03 14.33 0.69
N TRP A 44 -7.06 14.91 -0.02
CA TRP A 44 -5.65 14.52 0.14
C TRP A 44 -5.11 14.72 1.56
N LEU A 45 -5.64 15.68 2.31
CA LEU A 45 -5.28 15.86 3.72
C LEU A 45 -5.82 14.73 4.61
N GLU A 46 -7.03 14.23 4.33
CA GLU A 46 -7.58 13.06 5.01
C GLU A 46 -6.81 11.78 4.66
N VAL A 47 -6.42 11.62 3.39
CA VAL A 47 -5.55 10.50 2.97
C VAL A 47 -4.21 10.54 3.70
N LEU A 48 -3.57 11.72 3.78
CA LEU A 48 -2.34 11.90 4.55
C LEU A 48 -2.55 11.64 6.06
N HIS A 49 -3.73 11.96 6.59
CA HIS A 49 -4.06 11.65 7.97
C HIS A 49 -4.15 10.13 8.20
N VAL A 50 -4.84 9.40 7.33
CA VAL A 50 -4.91 7.92 7.38
C VAL A 50 -3.51 7.30 7.29
N ALA A 51 -2.67 7.77 6.36
CA ALA A 51 -1.28 7.31 6.26
C ALA A 51 -0.50 7.52 7.58
N ARG A 52 -0.65 8.67 8.24
CA ARG A 52 0.00 8.94 9.53
C ARG A 52 -0.54 8.03 10.64
N CYS A 53 -1.83 7.70 10.65
CA CYS A 53 -2.43 6.77 11.61
C CYS A 53 -1.90 5.35 11.45
N LEU A 54 -1.58 4.92 10.23
CA LEU A 54 -0.90 3.65 9.95
C LEU A 54 0.60 3.66 10.33
N GLY A 55 1.13 4.81 10.76
CA GLY A 55 2.53 4.92 11.18
C GLY A 55 3.50 5.32 10.07
N TYR A 56 3.03 5.69 8.87
CA TYR A 56 3.92 6.21 7.83
C TYR A 56 4.56 7.54 8.27
N ARG A 57 5.87 7.64 8.08
CA ARG A 57 6.68 8.83 8.41
C ARG A 57 7.65 9.14 7.28
N LYS A 58 7.87 10.43 7.04
CA LYS A 58 8.89 10.89 6.09
C LYS A 58 10.27 10.74 6.72
N VAL A 59 11.01 9.70 6.33
CA VAL A 59 12.34 9.38 6.87
C VAL A 59 13.48 9.60 5.86
N ALA A 60 13.15 9.93 4.62
CA ALA A 60 14.10 10.12 3.54
C ALA A 60 13.81 11.40 2.73
N ALA A 61 14.80 11.82 1.95
CA ALA A 61 14.66 12.87 0.95
C ALA A 61 13.63 12.46 -0.13
N PRO A 62 12.91 13.42 -0.74
CA PRO A 62 11.99 13.12 -1.82
C PRO A 62 12.72 12.52 -3.02
N VAL A 63 12.08 11.55 -3.68
CA VAL A 63 12.54 10.96 -4.95
C VAL A 63 11.59 11.37 -6.09
N PRO A 64 12.06 11.49 -7.34
CA PRO A 64 11.19 11.76 -8.48
C PRO A 64 10.11 10.67 -8.65
N ILE A 65 8.91 11.06 -9.07
CA ILE A 65 7.73 10.18 -9.25
C ILE A 65 7.84 9.31 -10.54
N GLU A 66 9.00 9.32 -11.21
CA GLU A 66 9.16 8.85 -12.60
C GLU A 66 9.22 7.32 -12.78
N ARG A 67 9.12 6.53 -11.71
CA ARG A 67 8.96 5.07 -11.83
C ARG A 67 8.25 4.47 -10.62
N PRO A 68 7.18 3.68 -10.80
CA PRO A 68 6.72 2.80 -9.74
C PRO A 68 7.92 1.92 -9.38
N LEU A 69 8.43 2.08 -8.17
CA LEU A 69 9.40 1.12 -7.66
C LEU A 69 8.66 -0.22 -7.62
N PRO A 70 9.28 -1.32 -8.10
CA PRO A 70 8.65 -2.62 -7.95
C PRO A 70 8.33 -2.83 -6.47
N PRO A 71 7.22 -3.51 -6.13
CA PRO A 71 6.85 -3.78 -4.75
C PRO A 71 8.09 -4.29 -4.03
N ARG A 72 8.42 -3.65 -2.90
CA ARG A 72 9.64 -3.96 -2.15
C ARG A 72 9.50 -5.39 -1.65
N ARG A 73 9.98 -6.37 -2.43
CA ARG A 73 10.22 -7.72 -1.92
C ARG A 73 11.22 -7.56 -0.80
N GLU A 74 10.80 -7.80 0.44
CA GLU A 74 11.73 -7.95 1.55
C GLU A 74 12.74 -9.05 1.18
N LYS A 75 13.96 -8.64 0.84
CA LYS A 75 15.09 -9.57 0.75
C LYS A 75 15.70 -9.65 2.15
N GLY A 76 15.46 -10.77 2.84
CA GLY A 76 16.39 -11.26 3.85
C GLY A 76 15.83 -12.20 4.90
N THR A 77 16.05 -13.50 4.71
CA THR A 77 16.79 -14.27 5.74
C THR A 77 17.97 -14.96 5.03
N PRO A 78 19.19 -14.97 5.61
CA PRO A 78 20.32 -15.67 5.03
C PRO A 78 20.09 -17.18 5.03
N LYS A 79 20.32 -17.79 3.87
CA LYS A 79 20.73 -19.18 3.62
C LYS A 79 21.49 -19.84 4.80
N THR A 80 20.95 -20.93 5.34
CA THR A 80 21.76 -21.96 6.00
C THR A 80 22.40 -22.82 4.91
N PRO A 81 23.73 -22.96 4.84
CA PRO A 81 24.34 -24.01 4.04
C PRO A 81 24.30 -25.30 4.87
N THR A 82 23.39 -26.21 4.56
CA THR A 82 23.54 -27.61 5.00
C THR A 82 23.84 -28.43 3.76
N GLY A 83 25.12 -28.50 3.43
CA GLY A 83 25.69 -29.72 2.83
C GLY A 83 26.15 -30.64 3.96
N THR A 84 26.33 -31.93 3.61
CA THR A 84 26.72 -33.08 4.45
C THR A 84 25.51 -33.70 5.18
N ASP A 85 25.01 -34.89 4.81
CA ASP A 85 25.63 -36.13 4.31
C ASP A 85 24.79 -36.75 3.16
#